data_AF-A0AAV8VYA2-F1
#
_entry.id   AF-A0AAV8VYA2-F1
#
_cell.length_a   1.000
_cell.length_b   1.000
_cell.length_c   1.000
_cell.angle_alpha   90.00
_cell.angle_beta   90.00
_cell.angle_gamma   90.00
#
_symmetry.space_group_name_H-M   'P 1'
#
loop_
_entity.id
_entity.type
_entity.pdbx_description
1 polymer ?
#
loop_
_entity_poly.entity_id
_entity_poly.type
_entity_poly.pdbx_seq_one_letter_code
_entity_poly.pdbx_strand_id
1 'polypeptide(L)'
;MKLEQCDQFDHFAVRSVMAPVSQLLVYYVTPQGEPVSDVISFDVKLLHRQVYVNLEEREWWLPGQSLDLEVEAEPSSLVCLLGGRAGGKRGHQI
;
A
#
# COMPACT_ATOMS: atom_id res chain seq x y z
N MET A 1 -37.18 3.19 23.37
CA MET A 1 -36.27 2.04 23.25
C MET A 1 -34.87 2.61 23.44
N LYS A 2 -34.20 2.22 24.52
CA LYS A 2 -32.91 2.79 24.91
C LYS A 2 -31.86 1.99 24.13
N LEU A 3 -31.13 2.63 23.22
CA LEU A 3 -29.88 2.07 22.70
C LEU A 3 -28.92 2.11 23.90
N GLU A 4 -28.91 1.04 24.69
CA GLU A 4 -27.87 0.84 25.69
C GLU A 4 -26.56 0.71 24.91
N GLN A 5 -25.69 1.69 25.10
CA GLN A 5 -24.38 1.77 24.50
C GLN A 5 -23.61 0.49 24.87
N CYS A 6 -23.43 -0.43 23.92
CA CYS A 6 -22.51 -1.55 24.10
C CYS A 6 -21.09 -1.00 23.93
N ASP A 7 -20.38 -0.80 25.03
CA ASP A 7 -18.92 -0.60 25.06
C ASP A 7 -18.19 -1.91 24.70
N GLN A 8 -18.66 -2.61 23.67
CA GLN A 8 -18.06 -3.85 23.20
C GLN A 8 -17.14 -3.52 22.03
N PHE A 9 -15.86 -3.40 22.34
CA PHE A 9 -14.82 -3.18 21.34
C PHE A 9 -14.41 -4.53 20.75
N ASP A 10 -14.81 -4.78 19.50
CA ASP A 10 -14.28 -5.89 18.72
C ASP A 10 -12.96 -5.49 18.07
N HIS A 11 -11.95 -6.35 18.20
CA HIS A 11 -10.64 -6.15 17.60
C HIS A 11 -10.41 -7.17 16.48
N PHE A 12 -9.99 -6.70 15.31
CA PHE A 12 -9.49 -7.55 14.23
C PHE A 12 -8.17 -7.02 13.69
N ALA A 13 -7.33 -7.93 13.18
CA ALA A 13 -6.06 -7.57 12.58
C ALA A 13 -6.27 -7.06 11.14
N VAL A 14 -5.81 -5.84 10.87
CA VAL A 14 -5.76 -5.29 9.51
C VAL A 14 -4.66 -6.00 8.71
N ARG A 15 -4.99 -6.50 7.51
CA ARG A 15 -4.07 -7.25 6.62
C ARG A 15 -3.77 -6.48 5.34
N SER A 16 -2.65 -6.78 4.68
CA SER A 16 -2.26 -6.14 3.41
C SER A 16 -3.32 -6.24 2.30
N VAL A 17 -4.08 -7.35 2.26
CA VAL A 17 -5.19 -7.56 1.31
C VAL A 17 -6.35 -6.57 1.48
N MET A 18 -6.39 -5.82 2.59
CA MET A 18 -7.41 -4.81 2.89
C MET A 18 -7.06 -3.42 2.32
N ALA A 19 -5.90 -3.28 1.68
CA ALA A 19 -5.45 -2.04 1.05
C ALA A 19 -6.05 -1.82 -0.34
N PRO A 20 -6.11 -0.56 -0.81
CA PRO A 20 -5.72 0.68 -0.11
C PRO A 20 -6.82 1.23 0.80
N VAL A 21 -8.07 0.85 0.56
CA VAL A 21 -9.25 1.28 1.31
C VAL A 21 -10.11 0.06 1.57
N SER A 22 -10.57 -0.08 2.80
CA SER A 22 -11.53 -1.13 3.18
C SER A 22 -12.80 -0.53 3.74
N GLN A 23 -13.89 -1.28 3.57
CA GLN A 23 -15.20 -0.94 4.10
C GLN A 23 -15.63 -2.01 5.10
N LEU A 24 -16.13 -1.57 6.25
CA LEU A 24 -16.70 -2.45 7.27
C LEU A 24 -18.19 -2.13 7.39
N LEU A 25 -19.01 -3.14 7.09
CA LEU A 25 -20.45 -3.13 7.33
C LEU A 25 -20.72 -3.78 8.69
N VAL A 26 -21.47 -3.07 9.54
CA VAL A 26 -22.04 -3.63 10.76
C VAL A 26 -23.55 -3.58 10.62
N TYR A 27 -24.23 -4.69 10.88
CA TYR A 27 -25.68 -4.73 10.85
C TYR A 27 -26.23 -5.66 11.93
N TYR A 28 -27.47 -5.38 12.34
CA TYR A 28 -28.27 -6.28 13.16
C TYR A 28 -29.70 -6.32 12.61
N VAL A 29 -30.46 -7.33 13.03
CA VAL A 29 -31.87 -7.49 12.67
C VAL A 29 -32.70 -7.24 13.92
N THR A 30 -33.69 -6.37 13.84
CA THR A 30 -34.60 -6.09 14.94
C THR A 30 -35.48 -7.31 15.24
N PRO A 31 -36.10 -7.41 16.44
CA PRO A 31 -37.09 -8.45 16.73
C PRO A 31 -38.26 -8.51 15.72
N GLN A 32 -38.53 -7.40 15.04
CA GLN A 32 -39.56 -7.24 14.02
C GLN A 32 -39.10 -7.71 12.63
N GLY A 33 -37.84 -8.11 12.48
CA GLY A 33 -37.25 -8.58 11.23
C GLY A 33 -36.67 -7.47 10.35
N GLU A 34 -36.58 -6.24 10.83
CA GLU A 34 -36.04 -5.11 10.06
C GLU A 34 -34.51 -5.06 10.18
N PRO A 35 -33.75 -4.97 9.07
CA PRO A 35 -32.31 -4.80 9.14
C PRO A 35 -31.95 -3.33 9.43
N VAL A 36 -31.01 -3.13 10.36
CA VAL A 36 -30.39 -1.83 10.65
C VAL A 36 -28.88 -1.97 10.46
N SER A 37 -28.27 -1.08 9.69
CA SER A 37 -26.86 -1.17 9.31
C SER A 37 -26.15 0.18 9.29
N ASP A 38 -24.83 0.14 9.50
CA ASP A 38 -23.90 1.26 9.28
C ASP A 38 -22.65 0.77 8.53
N VAL A 39 -22.00 1.68 7.79
CA VAL A 39 -20.80 1.39 7.01
C VAL A 39 -19.73 2.44 7.29
N ILE A 40 -18.54 1.97 7.68
CA ILE A 40 -17.35 2.82 7.79
C ILE A 40 -16.33 2.47 6.70
N SER A 41 -15.57 3.46 6.27
CA SER A 41 -14.42 3.29 5.36
C SER A 41 -13.14 3.68 6.07
N PHE A 42 -12.07 2.93 5.86
CA PHE A 42 -10.76 3.22 6.45
C PHE A 42 -9.63 2.93 5.47
N ASP A 43 -8.59 3.76 5.53
CA ASP A 43 -7.39 3.61 4.72
C ASP A 43 -6.46 2.55 5.32
N VAL A 44 -5.95 1.67 4.47
CA VAL A 44 -4.95 0.66 4.83
C VAL A 44 -3.69 0.92 4.01
N LYS A 45 -2.63 1.33 4.70
CA LYS A 45 -1.32 1.51 4.08
C LYS A 45 -0.70 0.14 3.75
N LEU A 46 -0.33 -0.07 2.48
CA LEU A 46 0.61 -1.12 2.10
C LEU A 46 2.00 -0.76 2.63
N LEU A 47 2.32 -1.23 3.83
CA LEU A 47 3.62 -1.00 4.45
C LEU A 47 4.72 -1.93 3.90
N HIS A 48 4.36 -2.95 3.11
CA HIS A 48 5.34 -3.81 2.46
C HIS A 48 5.77 -3.19 1.13
N ARG A 49 7.03 -2.71 1.09
CA ARG A 49 7.76 -2.55 -0.17
C ARG A 49 7.93 -3.96 -0.75
N GLN A 50 7.02 -4.36 -1.63
CA GLN A 50 7.09 -5.66 -2.31
C GLN A 50 8.25 -5.75 -3.31
N VAL A 51 8.86 -4.62 -3.66
CA VAL A 51 10.01 -4.55 -4.55
C VAL A 51 11.01 -3.52 -4.01
N TYR A 52 12.27 -3.92 -3.88
CA TYR A 52 13.39 -3.04 -3.58
C TYR A 52 14.45 -3.22 -4.67
N VAL A 53 15.06 -2.10 -5.07
CA VAL A 53 16.11 -2.07 -6.09
C VAL A 53 17.29 -1.32 -5.52
N ASN A 54 18.45 -1.95 -5.54
CA ASN A 54 19.69 -1.38 -5.09
C ASN A 54 20.76 -1.45 -6.19
N LEU A 55 21.70 -0.52 -6.12
CA LEU A 55 22.85 -0.44 -6.98
C LEU A 55 24.10 -0.44 -6.12
N GLU A 56 25.22 -0.90 -6.68
CA GLU A 56 26.51 -0.72 -6.03
C GLU A 56 26.74 0.76 -5.68
N GLU A 57 27.17 1.02 -4.44
CA GLU A 57 27.49 2.37 -4.00
C GLU A 57 28.72 2.90 -4.74
N ARG A 58 28.48 3.70 -5.79
CA ARG A 58 29.50 4.38 -6.59
C ARG A 58 29.06 5.78 -6.97
N GLU A 59 30.04 6.65 -7.18
CA GLU A 59 29.81 8.05 -7.55
C GLU A 59 29.45 8.20 -9.04
N TRP A 60 30.09 7.43 -9.93
CA TRP A 60 29.86 7.49 -11.38
C TRP A 60 30.25 6.19 -12.09
N TRP A 61 29.66 5.99 -13.27
CA TRP A 61 30.01 4.92 -14.22
C TRP A 61 30.43 5.52 -15.55
N LEU A 62 31.43 4.90 -16.19
CA LEU A 62 31.80 5.21 -17.57
C LEU A 62 30.92 4.46 -18.57
N PRO A 63 30.74 4.99 -19.79
CA PRO A 63 30.10 4.25 -20.86
C PRO A 63 30.76 2.88 -21.08
N GLY A 64 29.94 1.82 -21.13
CA GLY A 64 30.41 0.45 -21.34
C GLY A 64 30.86 -0.28 -20.06
N GLN A 65 30.85 0.37 -18.90
CA GLN A 65 31.06 -0.34 -17.63
C GLN A 65 29.85 -1.21 -17.27
N SER A 66 30.14 -2.39 -16.71
CA SER A 66 29.13 -3.24 -16.09
C SER A 66 28.60 -2.60 -14.80
N LEU A 67 27.33 -2.82 -14.54
CA LEU A 67 26.62 -2.37 -13.34
C LEU A 67 25.85 -3.55 -12.77
N ASP A 68 26.07 -3.82 -11.49
CA ASP A 68 25.35 -4.85 -10.76
C ASP A 68 24.13 -4.24 -10.07
N LEU A 69 22.97 -4.85 -10.34
CA LEU A 69 21.67 -4.44 -9.82
C LEU A 69 21.14 -5.55 -8.92
N GLU A 70 20.81 -5.19 -7.68
CA GLU A 70 20.12 -6.08 -6.76
C GLU A 70 18.63 -5.75 -6.77
N VAL A 71 17.81 -6.78 -6.93
CA VAL A 71 16.35 -6.67 -6.91
C VAL A 71 15.81 -7.65 -5.89
N GLU A 72 15.18 -7.13 -4.84
CA GLU A 72 14.44 -7.93 -3.89
C GLU A 72 12.95 -7.82 -4.20
N ALA A 73 12.27 -8.96 -4.30
CA ALA A 73 10.83 -9.02 -4.49
C ALA A 73 10.24 -10.30 -3.86
N GLU A 74 8.91 -10.35 -3.75
CA GLU A 74 8.23 -11.58 -3.30
C GLU A 74 8.55 -12.77 -4.22
N PRO A 75 8.78 -13.98 -3.68
CA PRO A 75 9.13 -15.15 -4.49
C PRO A 75 8.14 -15.37 -5.64
N SER A 76 8.65 -15.72 -6.83
CA SER A 76 7.87 -15.93 -8.05
C SER A 76 7.17 -14.69 -8.62
N SER A 77 7.55 -13.49 -8.20
CA SER A 77 7.07 -12.24 -8.81
C SER A 77 7.70 -12.01 -10.19
N LEU A 78 6.92 -11.41 -11.10
CA LEU A 78 7.43 -10.81 -12.33
C LEU A 78 7.83 -9.37 -12.07
N VAL A 79 9.11 -9.03 -12.27
CA VAL A 79 9.63 -7.67 -12.14
C VAL A 79 10.02 -7.12 -13.51
N CYS A 80 9.56 -5.90 -13.83
CA CYS A 80 9.93 -5.18 -15.05
C CYS A 80 10.85 -4.02 -14.70
N LEU A 81 12.03 -3.98 -15.30
CA LEU A 81 13.03 -2.94 -15.09
C LEU A 81 13.05 -2.00 -16.30
N LEU A 82 12.94 -0.70 -16.04
CA LEU A 82 12.96 0.35 -17.08
C LEU A 82 14.02 1.39 -16.72
N GLY A 83 15.03 1.51 -17.58
CA GLY A 83 16.08 2.52 -17.46
C GLY A 83 15.80 3.74 -18.32
N GLY A 84 16.12 4.93 -17.82
CA GLY A 84 15.96 6.19 -18.55
C GLY A 84 16.90 7.27 -18.05
N ARG A 85 17.12 8.30 -18.86
CA ARG A 85 17.89 9.49 -18.45
C ARG A 85 16.97 10.42 -17.67
N ALA A 86 17.31 10.70 -16.42
CA ALA A 86 16.66 11.80 -15.70
C ALA A 86 17.03 13.11 -16.41
N GLY A 87 16.02 13.83 -16.92
CA GLY A 87 16.24 15.14 -17.54
C GLY A 87 16.82 16.11 -16.51
N GLY A 88 18.02 16.62 -16.76
CA GLY A 88 18.59 17.69 -15.94
C GLY A 88 17.63 18.87 -15.90
N LYS A 89 17.45 19.49 -14.72
CA LYS A 89 16.66 20.71 -14.58
C LYS A 89 17.16 21.71 -15.64
N ARG A 90 16.33 22.01 -16.65
CA ARG A 90 16.58 23.11 -17.57
C ARG A 90 16.50 24.40 -16.75
N GLY A 91 17.64 24.85 -16.25
CA GLY A 91 17.75 26.16 -15.62
C GLY A 91 17.30 27.20 -16.64
N HIS A 92 16.28 27.97 -16.29
CA HIS A 92 16.05 29.27 -16.90
C HIS A 92 17.29 30.11 -16.62
N GLN A 93 18.06 30.40 -17.66
CA GLN A 93 19.02 31.48 -17.62
C GLN A 93 18.28 32.72 -18.14
N ILE A 94 18.09 33.68 -17.24
CA ILE A 94 17.61 35.04 -17.54
C ILE A 94 18.72 35.78 -18.28
#